data_AF-A0A3M1GF86-F1
#
_entry.id   AF-A0A3M1GF86-F1
#
_cell.length_a   1.000
_cell.length_b   1.000
_cell.length_c   1.000
_cell.angle_alpha   90.00
_cell.angle_beta   90.00
_cell.angle_gamma   90.00
#
_symmetry.space_group_name_H-M   'P 1'
#
loop_
_entity.id
_entity.type
_entity.pdbx_description
1 polymer ?
#
loop_
_entity_poly.entity_id
_entity_poly.type
_entity_poly.pdbx_seq_one_letter_code
_entity_poly.pdbx_strand_id
1 'polypeptide(L)'
;MTVKAMDMSGLGGHRTHRDLAGLWRRALLLWGVFALAASLAMAPTLAAMVTVWWNSATFNHGLLIPFIIAWLVWDRRKTLAQVRPGLYPLGLIPMAGALMLWLLGRVGDVQMVQQFGWVFLMQFSVLTLLGLAATRALLFPLGYMLFLVPFGEFLIPPLQHFTAQFIVAGLQTLDIPVFLEDVFLSTPSGDFEVAQACSGVRFLIATLALGVLFANISFKSWRRRAVVVALAVIVPIIANGLRAFGIVYIAYLTDNE
;
A
#
# COMPACT_ATOMS: atom_id res chain seq x y z
N MET A 1 27.82 -63.48 23.44
CA MET A 1 26.57 -62.76 23.14
C MET A 1 26.78 -61.28 23.43
N THR A 2 27.03 -60.47 22.41
CA THR A 2 27.11 -59.01 22.54
C THR A 2 26.36 -58.40 21.36
N VAL A 3 25.09 -58.06 21.61
CA VAL A 3 24.24 -57.37 20.66
C VAL A 3 24.67 -55.91 20.64
N LYS A 4 25.22 -55.48 19.50
CA LYS A 4 25.62 -54.10 19.21
C LYS A 4 24.35 -53.26 19.09
N ALA A 5 24.15 -52.31 20.01
CA ALA A 5 23.08 -51.33 19.93
C ALA A 5 23.26 -50.48 18.68
N MET A 6 22.27 -50.54 17.80
CA MET A 6 22.20 -49.77 16.56
C MET A 6 21.63 -48.39 16.90
N ASP A 7 22.48 -47.38 16.85
CA ASP A 7 22.10 -45.98 17.04
C ASP A 7 21.17 -45.53 15.90
N MET A 8 19.89 -45.34 16.23
CA MET A 8 18.81 -44.96 15.32
C MET A 8 18.43 -43.46 15.46
N SER A 9 19.21 -42.67 16.19
CA SER A 9 18.86 -41.27 16.51
C SER A 9 19.10 -40.27 15.36
N GLY A 10 19.86 -40.64 14.32
CA GLY A 10 20.26 -39.74 13.22
C GLY A 10 19.33 -39.68 12.00
N LEU A 11 18.31 -40.53 11.87
CA LEU A 11 17.53 -40.68 10.63
C LEU A 11 16.22 -39.87 10.57
N GLY A 12 15.77 -39.30 11.70
CA GLY A 12 14.47 -38.62 11.81
C GLY A 12 14.44 -37.18 11.31
N GLY A 13 15.53 -36.41 11.48
CA GLY A 13 15.55 -34.97 11.17
C GLY A 13 15.72 -34.63 9.67
N HIS A 14 16.32 -35.52 8.88
CA HIS A 14 16.57 -35.27 7.45
C HIS A 14 15.41 -35.64 6.53
N ARG A 15 14.41 -36.41 7.01
CA ARG A 15 13.21 -36.77 6.23
C ARG A 15 12.15 -35.68 6.31
N THR A 16 11.87 -35.17 7.50
CA THR A 16 10.87 -34.11 7.76
C THR A 16 11.14 -32.81 7.02
N HIS A 17 12.40 -32.35 6.94
CA HIS A 17 12.74 -31.14 6.19
C HIS A 17 12.61 -31.31 4.66
N ARG A 18 12.93 -32.49 4.12
CA ARG A 18 12.77 -32.79 2.68
C ARG A 18 11.29 -32.87 2.30
N ASP A 19 10.45 -33.43 3.16
CA ASP A 19 9.01 -33.52 2.93
C ASP A 19 8.35 -32.13 2.90
N LEU A 20 8.74 -31.22 3.80
CA LEU A 20 8.25 -29.84 3.82
C LEU A 20 8.65 -29.06 2.56
N ALA A 21 9.90 -29.20 2.10
CA ALA A 21 10.36 -28.54 0.87
C ALA A 21 9.55 -29.02 -0.36
N GLY A 22 9.25 -30.32 -0.44
CA GLY A 22 8.40 -30.89 -1.49
C GLY A 22 6.97 -30.34 -1.46
N LEU A 23 6.37 -30.22 -0.27
CA LEU A 23 5.04 -29.63 -0.08
C LEU A 23 5.00 -28.16 -0.51
N TRP A 24 5.99 -27.36 -0.09
CA TRP A 24 6.11 -25.97 -0.50
C TRP A 24 6.27 -25.82 -2.01
N ARG A 25 7.10 -26.65 -2.66
CA ARG A 25 7.26 -26.61 -4.11
C ARG A 25 5.93 -26.86 -4.83
N ARG A 26 5.16 -27.87 -4.41
CA ARG A 26 3.83 -28.14 -5.00
C ARG A 26 2.85 -27.01 -4.74
N ALA A 27 2.79 -26.51 -3.51
CA ALA A 27 1.86 -25.45 -3.14
C ALA A 27 2.17 -24.12 -3.86
N LEU A 28 3.45 -23.76 -4.00
CA LEU A 28 3.91 -22.60 -4.76
C LEU A 28 3.66 -22.75 -6.26
N LEU A 29 3.83 -23.96 -6.82
CA LEU A 29 3.48 -24.21 -8.23
C LEU A 29 1.97 -24.03 -8.47
N LEU A 30 1.13 -24.61 -7.62
CA LEU A 30 -0.33 -24.45 -7.72
C LEU A 30 -0.76 -23.00 -7.57
N TRP A 31 -0.24 -22.31 -6.54
CA TRP A 31 -0.51 -20.90 -6.33
C TRP A 31 0.03 -20.03 -7.48
N GLY A 32 1.23 -20.31 -7.99
CA GLY A 32 1.83 -19.58 -9.10
C GLY A 32 1.05 -19.75 -10.41
N VAL A 33 0.58 -20.96 -10.72
CA VAL A 33 -0.28 -21.21 -11.88
C VAL A 33 -1.61 -20.46 -11.73
N PHE A 34 -2.24 -20.53 -10.55
CA PHE A 34 -3.47 -19.78 -10.29
C PHE A 34 -3.25 -18.26 -10.42
N ALA A 35 -2.20 -17.72 -9.79
CA ALA A 35 -1.89 -16.29 -9.81
C ALA A 35 -1.62 -15.80 -11.22
N LEU A 36 -0.89 -16.58 -12.03
CA LEU A 36 -0.65 -16.28 -13.44
C LEU A 36 -1.96 -16.32 -14.24
N ALA A 37 -2.76 -17.38 -14.10
CA ALA A 37 -4.03 -17.51 -14.83
C ALA A 37 -5.01 -16.37 -14.48
N ALA A 38 -5.16 -16.05 -13.20
CA ALA A 38 -6.00 -14.93 -12.75
C ALA A 38 -5.48 -13.59 -13.27
N SER A 39 -4.15 -13.37 -13.24
CA SER A 39 -3.55 -12.15 -13.76
C SER A 39 -3.72 -12.00 -15.27
N LEU A 40 -3.62 -13.10 -16.04
CA LEU A 40 -3.90 -13.08 -17.48
C LEU A 40 -5.38 -12.82 -17.76
N ALA A 41 -6.29 -13.45 -17.02
CA ALA A 41 -7.73 -13.22 -17.15
C ALA A 41 -8.14 -11.77 -16.81
N MET A 42 -7.39 -11.13 -15.91
CA MET A 42 -7.61 -9.77 -15.42
C MET A 42 -6.56 -8.78 -15.96
N ALA A 43 -5.91 -9.12 -17.08
CA ALA A 43 -4.82 -8.34 -17.66
C ALA A 43 -5.18 -6.86 -17.93
N PRO A 44 -6.39 -6.50 -18.40
CA PRO A 44 -6.76 -5.09 -18.58
C PRO A 44 -6.73 -4.29 -17.27
N THR A 45 -7.17 -4.88 -16.15
CA THR A 45 -7.13 -4.23 -14.84
C THR A 45 -5.69 -3.99 -14.38
N LEU A 46 -4.81 -4.97 -14.57
CA LEU A 46 -3.39 -4.85 -14.26
C LEU A 46 -2.69 -3.81 -15.14
N ALA A 47 -2.96 -3.82 -16.45
CA ALA A 47 -2.43 -2.83 -17.38
C ALA A 47 -2.87 -1.41 -17.00
N ALA A 48 -4.13 -1.24 -16.57
CA ALA A 48 -4.61 0.04 -16.07
C ALA A 48 -3.87 0.49 -14.79
N MET A 49 -3.64 -0.41 -13.83
CA MET A 49 -2.85 -0.09 -12.62
C MET A 49 -1.45 0.38 -12.98
N VAL A 50 -0.74 -0.37 -13.83
CA VAL A 50 0.62 -0.04 -14.28
C VAL A 50 0.64 1.29 -15.05
N THR A 51 -0.37 1.53 -15.90
CA THR A 51 -0.52 2.79 -16.64
C THR A 51 -0.64 3.98 -15.69
N VAL A 52 -1.42 3.85 -14.62
CA VAL A 52 -1.54 4.91 -13.60
C VAL A 52 -0.22 5.10 -12.86
N TRP A 53 0.47 4.03 -12.49
CA TRP A 53 1.77 4.12 -11.83
C TRP A 53 2.85 4.75 -12.72
N TRP A 54 2.75 4.67 -14.03
CA TRP A 54 3.75 5.23 -14.94
C TRP A 54 3.46 6.70 -15.26
N ASN A 55 2.19 7.06 -15.40
CA ASN A 55 1.78 8.35 -15.96
C ASN A 55 1.30 9.35 -14.88
N SER A 56 0.98 8.90 -13.67
CA SER A 56 0.51 9.77 -12.59
C SER A 56 1.59 10.03 -11.57
N ALA A 57 2.09 11.27 -11.52
CA ALA A 57 3.06 11.70 -10.52
C ALA A 57 2.64 11.37 -9.08
N THR A 58 1.32 11.35 -8.80
CA THR A 58 0.72 10.95 -7.53
C THR A 58 1.02 9.49 -7.15
N PHE A 59 0.99 8.58 -8.14
CA PHE A 59 1.07 7.14 -7.94
C PHE A 59 2.38 6.49 -8.44
N ASN A 60 3.36 7.27 -8.89
CA ASN A 60 4.66 6.74 -9.35
C ASN A 60 5.37 5.84 -8.33
N HIS A 61 5.17 6.08 -7.03
CA HIS A 61 5.70 5.22 -5.97
C HIS A 61 5.19 3.77 -6.06
N GLY A 62 4.02 3.56 -6.69
CA GLY A 62 3.41 2.25 -6.97
C GLY A 62 4.32 1.29 -7.72
N LEU A 63 5.21 1.79 -8.59
CA LEU A 63 6.20 0.98 -9.32
C LEU A 63 7.16 0.23 -8.38
N LEU A 64 7.45 0.79 -7.20
CA LEU A 64 8.35 0.17 -6.22
C LEU A 64 7.65 -0.85 -5.32
N ILE A 65 6.33 -0.76 -5.19
CA ILE A 65 5.55 -1.59 -4.26
C ILE A 65 5.68 -3.10 -4.55
N PRO A 66 5.62 -3.60 -5.81
CA PRO A 66 5.86 -5.02 -6.10
C PRO A 66 7.22 -5.53 -5.62
N PHE A 67 8.28 -4.73 -5.77
CA PHE A 67 9.63 -5.08 -5.32
C PHE A 67 9.72 -5.13 -3.79
N ILE A 68 9.08 -4.18 -3.12
CA ILE A 68 8.98 -4.16 -1.65
C ILE A 68 8.23 -5.40 -1.14
N ILE A 69 7.10 -5.76 -1.77
CA ILE A 69 6.34 -6.96 -1.40
C ILE A 69 7.20 -8.22 -1.58
N ALA A 70 7.90 -8.36 -2.70
CA ALA A 70 8.79 -9.49 -2.94
C ALA A 70 9.89 -9.58 -1.86
N TRP A 71 10.49 -8.45 -1.49
CA TRP A 71 11.45 -8.38 -0.39
C TRP A 71 10.83 -8.72 0.97
N LEU A 72 9.63 -8.22 1.29
CA LEU A 72 8.91 -8.54 2.52
C LEU A 72 8.58 -10.04 2.63
N VAL A 73 8.20 -10.68 1.52
CA VAL A 73 8.00 -12.14 1.46
C VAL A 73 9.33 -12.87 1.69
N TRP A 74 10.42 -12.39 1.07
CA TRP A 74 11.76 -12.96 1.24
C TRP A 74 12.29 -12.86 2.68
N ASP A 75 12.01 -11.76 3.38
CA ASP A 75 12.35 -11.59 4.79
C ASP A 75 11.68 -12.68 5.65
N ARG A 76 10.44 -13.06 5.30
CA ARG A 76 9.67 -14.11 5.99
C ARG A 76 10.09 -15.54 5.68
N ARG A 77 11.06 -15.80 4.79
CA ARG A 77 11.44 -17.16 4.36
C ARG A 77 11.79 -18.11 5.50
N LYS A 78 12.44 -17.62 6.57
CA LYS A 78 12.81 -18.44 7.74
C LYS A 78 11.58 -18.89 8.53
N THR A 79 10.61 -17.99 8.70
CA THR A 79 9.33 -18.31 9.34
C THR A 79 8.51 -19.27 8.48
N LEU A 80 8.47 -19.04 7.16
CA LEU A 80 7.76 -19.91 6.22
C LEU A 80 8.35 -21.32 6.16
N ALA A 81 9.67 -21.47 6.27
CA ALA A 81 10.34 -22.76 6.30
C ALA A 81 9.92 -23.64 7.49
N GLN A 82 9.35 -23.05 8.55
CA GLN A 82 8.83 -23.75 9.73
C GLN A 82 7.32 -24.04 9.64
N VAL A 83 6.64 -23.52 8.63
CA VAL A 83 5.21 -23.67 8.42
C VAL A 83 4.95 -24.76 7.37
N ARG A 84 3.96 -25.62 7.63
CA ARG A 84 3.47 -26.58 6.65
C ARG A 84 2.37 -25.93 5.80
N PRO A 85 2.56 -25.80 4.47
CA PRO A 85 1.51 -25.27 3.60
C PRO A 85 0.40 -26.31 3.48
N GLY A 86 -0.84 -25.84 3.35
CA GLY A 86 -2.01 -26.69 3.21
C GLY A 86 -3.22 -25.93 2.70
N LEU A 87 -4.15 -26.66 2.09
CA LEU A 87 -5.39 -26.06 1.60
C LEU A 87 -6.29 -25.64 2.77
N TYR A 88 -6.96 -24.51 2.62
CA TYR A 88 -7.98 -24.05 3.55
C TYR A 88 -9.27 -23.75 2.78
N PRO A 89 -10.19 -24.73 2.65
CA PRO A 89 -11.37 -24.62 1.79
C PRO A 89 -12.29 -23.44 2.13
N LEU A 90 -12.39 -23.06 3.41
CA LEU A 90 -13.17 -21.88 3.82
C LEU A 90 -12.61 -20.56 3.25
N GLY A 91 -11.36 -20.54 2.81
CA GLY A 91 -10.76 -19.43 2.07
C GLY A 91 -11.43 -19.17 0.71
N LEU A 92 -12.14 -20.16 0.15
CA LEU A 92 -12.90 -19.99 -1.09
C LEU A 92 -14.00 -18.94 -0.97
N ILE A 93 -14.58 -18.76 0.22
CA ILE A 93 -15.65 -17.78 0.46
C ILE A 93 -15.15 -16.35 0.21
N PRO A 94 -14.12 -15.84 0.91
CA PRO A 94 -13.60 -14.51 0.63
C PRO A 94 -12.91 -14.41 -0.74
N MET A 95 -12.34 -15.51 -1.27
CA MET A 95 -11.78 -15.52 -2.62
C MET A 95 -12.86 -15.33 -3.70
N ALA A 96 -14.01 -15.98 -3.56
CA ALA A 96 -15.18 -15.77 -4.41
C ALA A 96 -15.74 -14.35 -4.25
N GLY A 97 -15.76 -13.81 -3.02
CA GLY A 97 -16.13 -12.43 -2.75
C GLY A 97 -15.22 -11.42 -3.48
N ALA A 98 -13.91 -11.66 -3.52
CA ALA A 98 -12.96 -10.82 -4.25
C ALA A 98 -13.17 -10.88 -5.78
N LEU A 99 -13.44 -12.08 -6.31
CA LEU A 99 -13.78 -12.24 -7.72
C LEU A 99 -15.10 -11.52 -8.07
N MET A 100 -16.11 -11.63 -7.20
CA MET A 100 -17.38 -10.91 -7.35
C MET A 100 -17.17 -9.40 -7.29
N LEU A 101 -16.33 -8.90 -6.37
CA LEU A 101 -15.98 -7.49 -6.28
C LEU A 101 -15.34 -7.00 -7.58
N TRP A 102 -14.39 -7.76 -8.12
CA TRP A 102 -13.80 -7.42 -9.43
C TRP A 102 -14.85 -7.39 -10.54
N LEU A 103 -15.75 -8.39 -10.58
CA LEU A 103 -16.81 -8.47 -11.58
C LEU A 103 -17.76 -7.28 -11.48
N LEU A 104 -18.18 -6.89 -10.27
CA LEU A 104 -19.00 -5.70 -10.04
C LEU A 104 -18.28 -4.42 -10.48
N GLY A 105 -16.99 -4.29 -10.18
CA GLY A 105 -16.18 -3.17 -10.68
C GLY A 105 -16.08 -3.16 -12.21
N ARG A 106 -16.11 -4.32 -12.86
CA ARG A 106 -16.09 -4.42 -14.32
C ARG A 106 -17.42 -4.08 -14.96
N VAL A 107 -18.53 -4.52 -14.36
CA VAL A 107 -19.88 -4.21 -14.82
C VAL A 107 -20.21 -2.73 -14.60
N GLY A 108 -19.77 -2.15 -13.48
CA GLY A 108 -19.97 -0.73 -13.17
C GLY A 108 -18.92 0.22 -13.76
N ASP A 109 -17.96 -0.29 -14.55
CA ASP A 109 -16.81 0.46 -15.08
C ASP A 109 -16.02 1.27 -14.03
N VAL A 110 -15.96 0.75 -12.80
CA VAL A 110 -15.23 1.37 -11.70
C VAL A 110 -13.86 0.70 -11.55
N GLN A 111 -12.84 1.29 -12.19
CA GLN A 111 -11.48 0.75 -12.21
C GLN A 111 -10.92 0.48 -10.81
N MET A 112 -11.08 1.41 -9.87
CA MET A 112 -10.60 1.26 -8.49
C MET A 112 -11.16 -0.01 -7.82
N VAL A 113 -12.43 -0.32 -8.04
CA VAL A 113 -13.09 -1.52 -7.49
C VAL A 113 -12.53 -2.79 -8.13
N GLN A 114 -12.27 -2.78 -9.44
CA GLN A 114 -11.60 -3.90 -10.12
C GLN A 114 -10.21 -4.15 -9.52
N GLN A 115 -9.42 -3.09 -9.31
CA GLN A 115 -8.06 -3.20 -8.79
C GLN A 115 -8.04 -3.79 -7.36
N PHE A 116 -8.94 -3.33 -6.48
CA PHE A 116 -9.14 -3.95 -5.17
C PHE A 116 -9.56 -5.41 -5.28
N GLY A 117 -10.48 -5.73 -6.20
CA GLY A 117 -10.89 -7.11 -6.46
C GLY A 117 -9.72 -8.03 -6.83
N TRP A 118 -8.80 -7.57 -7.69
CA TRP A 118 -7.59 -8.34 -8.02
C TRP A 118 -6.64 -8.49 -6.82
N VAL A 119 -6.38 -7.43 -6.07
CA VAL A 119 -5.52 -7.48 -4.87
C VAL A 119 -6.08 -8.44 -3.83
N PHE A 120 -7.38 -8.35 -3.54
CA PHE A 120 -8.05 -9.26 -2.63
C PHE A 120 -8.06 -10.70 -3.13
N LEU A 121 -8.22 -10.92 -4.43
CA LEU A 121 -8.14 -12.26 -5.02
C LEU A 121 -6.76 -12.88 -4.76
N MET A 122 -5.69 -12.10 -4.93
CA MET A 122 -4.33 -12.57 -4.62
C MET A 122 -4.15 -12.86 -3.12
N GLN A 123 -4.63 -11.99 -2.24
CA GLN A 123 -4.55 -12.20 -0.79
C GLN A 123 -5.31 -13.46 -0.34
N PHE A 124 -6.54 -13.66 -0.80
CA PHE A 124 -7.37 -14.80 -0.42
C PHE A 124 -6.98 -16.09 -1.14
N SER A 125 -6.29 -16.01 -2.29
CA SER A 125 -5.68 -17.19 -2.92
C SER A 125 -4.54 -17.76 -2.07
N VAL A 126 -3.76 -16.92 -1.39
CA VAL A 126 -2.75 -17.36 -0.41
C VAL A 126 -3.43 -18.05 0.76
N LEU A 127 -4.52 -17.49 1.29
CA LEU A 127 -5.32 -18.14 2.32
C LEU A 127 -5.83 -19.52 1.90
N THR A 128 -6.39 -19.61 0.69
CA THR A 128 -7.03 -20.83 0.18
C THR A 128 -6.01 -21.92 -0.17
N LEU A 129 -4.93 -21.55 -0.87
CA LEU A 129 -3.99 -22.51 -1.46
C LEU A 129 -2.78 -22.81 -0.57
N LEU A 130 -2.33 -21.83 0.23
CA LEU A 130 -1.18 -21.98 1.13
C LEU A 130 -1.59 -22.13 2.60
N GLY A 131 -2.82 -21.75 2.94
CA GLY A 131 -3.44 -22.04 4.23
C GLY A 131 -3.29 -20.91 5.25
N LEU A 132 -3.97 -21.09 6.39
CA LEU A 132 -4.04 -20.08 7.44
C LEU A 132 -2.67 -19.79 8.09
N ALA A 133 -1.84 -20.81 8.27
CA ALA A 133 -0.52 -20.65 8.88
C ALA A 133 0.43 -19.82 8.00
N ALA A 134 0.46 -20.09 6.69
CA ALA A 134 1.24 -19.31 5.73
C ALA A 134 0.73 -17.86 5.64
N THR A 135 -0.59 -17.69 5.61
CA THR A 135 -1.23 -16.38 5.56
C THR A 135 -0.90 -15.53 6.78
N ARG A 136 -0.90 -16.12 7.99
CA ARG A 136 -0.50 -15.42 9.22
C ARG A 136 0.97 -14.98 9.17
N ALA A 137 1.86 -15.82 8.65
CA ALA A 137 3.28 -15.46 8.47
C ALA A 137 3.46 -14.30 7.46
N LEU A 138 2.58 -14.22 6.47
CA LEU A 138 2.57 -13.23 5.39
C LEU A 138 1.60 -12.06 5.61
N LEU A 139 0.98 -11.92 6.79
CA LEU A 139 -0.09 -10.94 7.01
C LEU A 139 0.32 -9.50 6.65
N PHE A 140 1.55 -9.12 7.00
CA PHE A 140 2.07 -7.80 6.64
C PHE A 140 2.36 -7.65 5.13
N PRO A 141 3.15 -8.53 4.47
CA PRO A 141 3.31 -8.49 3.02
C PRO A 141 1.97 -8.44 2.26
N LEU A 142 1.00 -9.26 2.67
CA LEU A 142 -0.34 -9.30 2.07
C LEU A 142 -1.09 -7.98 2.27
N GLY A 143 -1.11 -7.44 3.50
CA GLY A 143 -1.72 -6.14 3.77
C GLY A 143 -1.05 -5.00 3.02
N TYR A 144 0.27 -5.06 2.83
CA TYR A 144 1.04 -4.07 2.07
C TYR A 144 0.67 -4.05 0.58
N MET A 145 0.09 -5.14 0.04
CA MET A 145 -0.44 -5.17 -1.33
C MET A 145 -1.55 -4.13 -1.57
N LEU A 146 -2.21 -3.61 -0.53
CA LEU A 146 -3.22 -2.56 -0.67
C LEU A 146 -2.64 -1.29 -1.31
N PHE A 147 -1.35 -1.00 -1.11
CA PHE A 147 -0.65 0.13 -1.74
C PHE A 147 -0.38 -0.07 -3.24
N LEU A 148 -0.70 -1.25 -3.81
CA LEU A 148 -0.70 -1.44 -5.26
C LEU A 148 -1.87 -0.69 -5.90
N VAL A 149 -3.00 -0.58 -5.20
CA VAL A 149 -4.17 0.08 -5.78
C VAL A 149 -3.93 1.59 -5.78
N PRO A 150 -3.97 2.28 -6.94
CA PRO A 150 -3.98 3.73 -6.97
C PRO A 150 -5.32 4.24 -6.39
N PHE A 151 -5.35 4.44 -5.08
CA PHE A 151 -6.48 5.02 -4.35
C PHE A 151 -6.05 6.27 -3.59
N GLY A 152 -6.98 7.19 -3.32
CA GLY A 152 -6.71 8.39 -2.53
C GLY A 152 -6.93 9.71 -3.26
N GLU A 153 -7.31 9.70 -4.53
CA GLU A 153 -7.66 10.95 -5.25
C GLU A 153 -8.83 11.70 -4.62
N PHE A 154 -9.73 10.99 -3.92
CA PHE A 154 -10.79 11.61 -3.12
C PHE A 154 -10.27 12.53 -1.99
N LEU A 155 -9.00 12.42 -1.62
CA LEU A 155 -8.36 13.32 -0.64
C LEU A 155 -7.96 14.67 -1.24
N ILE A 156 -7.99 14.82 -2.57
CA ILE A 156 -7.56 16.06 -3.24
C ILE A 156 -8.41 17.26 -2.77
N PRO A 157 -9.75 17.27 -2.91
CA PRO A 157 -10.56 18.41 -2.47
C PRO A 157 -10.38 18.78 -0.99
N PRO A 158 -10.45 17.85 -0.01
CA PRO A 158 -10.28 18.23 1.39
C PRO A 158 -8.87 18.74 1.69
N LEU A 159 -7.84 18.24 1.02
CA LEU A 159 -6.47 18.74 1.20
C LEU A 159 -6.24 20.11 0.54
N GLN A 160 -6.87 20.39 -0.60
CA GLN A 160 -6.85 21.73 -1.20
C GLN A 160 -7.50 22.73 -0.26
N HIS A 161 -8.69 22.42 0.27
CA HIS A 161 -9.39 23.30 1.19
C HIS A 161 -8.59 23.53 2.48
N PHE A 162 -8.02 22.48 3.07
CA PHE A 162 -7.12 22.62 4.21
C PHE A 162 -5.92 23.52 3.89
N THR A 163 -5.30 23.34 2.72
CA THR A 163 -4.15 24.14 2.30
C THR A 163 -4.53 25.61 2.09
N ALA A 164 -5.68 25.88 1.47
CA ALA A 164 -6.19 27.24 1.28
C ALA A 164 -6.47 27.94 2.62
N GLN A 165 -7.14 27.25 3.55
CA GLN A 165 -7.35 27.75 4.91
C GLN A 165 -6.05 27.99 5.67
N PHE A 166 -5.06 27.10 5.49
CA PHE A 166 -3.73 27.25 6.09
C PHE A 166 -3.03 28.53 5.59
N ILE A 167 -3.11 28.81 4.29
CA ILE A 167 -2.55 30.04 3.70
C ILE A 167 -3.26 31.26 4.27
N VAL A 168 -4.59 31.27 4.31
CA VAL A 168 -5.38 32.39 4.86
C VAL A 168 -5.00 32.67 6.31
N ALA A 169 -4.95 31.63 7.14
CA ALA A 169 -4.56 31.77 8.54
C ALA A 169 -3.14 32.36 8.67
N GLY A 170 -2.19 31.90 7.85
CA GLY A 170 -0.83 32.43 7.84
C GLY A 170 -0.77 33.90 7.41
N LEU A 171 -1.48 34.29 6.35
CA LEU A 171 -1.51 35.68 5.87
C LEU A 171 -2.18 36.62 6.87
N GLN A 172 -3.28 36.17 7.50
CA GLN A 172 -3.97 36.94 8.54
C GLN A 172 -3.12 37.15 9.79
N THR A 173 -2.28 36.18 10.17
CA THR A 173 -1.31 36.38 11.27
C THR A 173 -0.24 37.43 10.97
N LEU A 174 -0.09 37.82 9.70
CA LEU A 174 0.81 38.87 9.23
C LEU A 174 0.06 40.15 8.81
N ASP A 175 -1.22 40.26 9.17
CA ASP A 175 -2.09 41.40 8.81
C ASP A 175 -2.25 41.65 7.29
N ILE A 176 -2.04 40.62 6.47
CA ILE A 176 -2.23 40.70 5.02
C ILE A 176 -3.69 40.37 4.69
N PRO A 177 -4.44 41.29 4.05
CA PRO A 177 -5.83 41.03 3.68
C PRO A 177 -5.90 39.97 2.59
N VAL A 178 -6.74 38.96 2.79
CA VAL A 178 -6.96 37.87 1.85
C VAL A 178 -8.42 37.47 1.85
N PHE A 179 -8.99 37.31 0.67
CA PHE A 179 -10.31 36.76 0.45
C PHE A 179 -10.19 35.33 -0.07
N LEU A 180 -10.97 34.40 0.48
CA LEU A 180 -10.98 32.99 0.08
C LEU A 180 -12.37 32.61 -0.42
N GLU A 181 -12.43 32.15 -1.66
CA GLU A 181 -13.61 31.53 -2.26
C GLU A 181 -13.25 30.12 -2.73
N ASP A 182 -13.74 29.11 -2.00
CA ASP A 182 -13.39 27.69 -2.13
C ASP A 182 -11.87 27.39 -2.02
N VAL A 183 -11.15 27.49 -3.14
CA VAL A 183 -9.69 27.25 -3.28
C VAL A 183 -8.97 28.41 -3.98
N PHE A 184 -9.70 29.47 -4.31
CA PHE A 184 -9.19 30.71 -4.89
C PHE A 184 -8.94 31.74 -3.80
N LEU A 185 -7.75 32.33 -3.79
CA LEU A 185 -7.32 33.34 -2.84
C LEU A 185 -7.07 34.65 -3.59
N SER A 186 -7.73 35.72 -3.19
CA SER A 186 -7.46 37.07 -3.70
C SER A 186 -6.74 37.88 -2.65
N THR A 187 -5.58 38.40 -3.02
CA THR A 187 -4.74 39.29 -2.21
C THR A 187 -4.49 40.60 -2.95
N PRO A 188 -4.00 41.67 -2.29
CA PRO A 188 -3.65 42.92 -2.97
C PRO A 188 -2.63 42.74 -4.11
N SER A 189 -1.76 41.74 -4.02
CA SER A 189 -0.72 41.45 -5.02
C SER A 189 -1.24 40.59 -6.18
N GLY A 190 -2.43 40.01 -6.07
CA GLY A 190 -3.04 39.21 -7.12
C GLY A 190 -3.85 38.02 -6.63
N ASP A 191 -4.36 37.26 -7.59
CA ASP A 191 -5.18 36.08 -7.39
C ASP A 191 -4.34 34.80 -7.47
N PHE A 192 -4.60 33.87 -6.56
CA PHE A 192 -3.93 32.58 -6.44
C PHE A 192 -4.96 31.45 -6.41
N GLU A 193 -4.62 30.30 -6.99
CA GLU A 193 -5.43 29.09 -6.89
C GLU A 193 -4.62 27.96 -6.28
N VAL A 194 -5.19 27.27 -5.29
CA VAL A 194 -4.63 25.99 -4.82
C VAL A 194 -5.01 24.89 -5.81
N ALA A 195 -4.30 24.83 -6.94
CA ALA A 195 -4.50 23.81 -7.96
C ALA A 195 -4.36 22.39 -7.41
N GLN A 196 -4.93 21.39 -8.09
CA GLN A 196 -4.90 19.99 -7.66
C GLN A 196 -3.48 19.46 -7.40
N ALA A 197 -2.49 19.93 -8.17
CA ALA A 197 -1.07 19.59 -7.98
C ALA A 197 -0.49 20.12 -6.64
N CYS A 198 -1.06 21.18 -6.08
CA CYS A 198 -0.66 21.80 -4.82
C CYS A 198 -1.40 21.23 -3.59
N SER A 199 -2.34 20.29 -3.78
CA SER A 199 -3.04 19.61 -2.68
C SER A 199 -2.12 18.85 -1.72
N GLY A 200 -0.91 18.49 -2.16
CA GLY A 200 0.02 17.70 -1.35
C GLY A 200 -0.30 16.20 -1.30
N VAL A 201 -1.37 15.75 -1.97
CA VAL A 201 -1.83 14.35 -1.96
C VAL A 201 -0.74 13.37 -2.40
N ARG A 202 0.08 13.76 -3.39
CA ARG A 202 1.19 12.96 -3.91
C ARG A 202 2.19 12.60 -2.82
N PHE A 203 2.58 13.59 -2.01
CA PHE A 203 3.51 13.38 -0.92
C PHE A 203 2.86 12.54 0.18
N LEU A 204 1.61 12.84 0.53
CA LEU A 204 0.86 12.11 1.56
C LEU A 204 0.76 10.60 1.28
N ILE A 205 0.36 10.21 0.06
CA ILE A 205 0.19 8.80 -0.27
C ILE A 205 1.55 8.07 -0.24
N ALA A 206 2.59 8.69 -0.81
CA ALA A 206 3.93 8.12 -0.83
C ALA A 206 4.53 7.98 0.58
N THR A 207 4.39 8.99 1.43
CA THR A 207 4.89 8.96 2.81
C THR A 207 4.08 8.02 3.67
N LEU A 208 2.78 7.86 3.44
CA LEU A 208 1.96 6.87 4.13
C LEU A 208 2.42 5.44 3.82
N ALA A 209 2.63 5.12 2.54
CA ALA A 209 3.15 3.81 2.13
C ALA A 209 4.51 3.52 2.79
N LEU A 210 5.45 4.46 2.69
CA LEU A 210 6.77 4.35 3.30
C LEU A 210 6.70 4.31 4.84
N GLY A 211 5.82 5.09 5.45
CA GLY A 211 5.62 5.17 6.89
C GLY A 211 5.09 3.87 7.46
N VAL A 212 4.14 3.22 6.78
CA VAL A 212 3.64 1.89 7.15
C VAL A 212 4.73 0.83 7.02
N LEU A 213 5.54 0.88 5.95
CA LEU A 213 6.70 0.01 5.79
C LEU A 213 7.70 0.21 6.94
N PHE A 214 8.13 1.44 7.16
CA PHE A 214 9.11 1.82 8.18
C PHE A 214 8.63 1.45 9.58
N ALA A 215 7.36 1.72 9.89
CA ALA A 215 6.74 1.33 11.15
C ALA A 215 6.85 -0.18 11.41
N ASN A 216 6.60 -0.99 10.40
CA ASN A 216 6.64 -2.44 10.54
C ASN A 216 8.06 -2.98 10.79
N ILE A 217 9.03 -2.51 10.00
CA ILE A 217 10.41 -2.99 10.04
C ILE A 217 11.16 -2.49 11.29
N SER A 218 10.92 -1.26 11.73
CA SER A 218 11.71 -0.61 12.78
C SER A 218 11.15 -0.82 14.18
N PHE A 219 9.83 -1.08 14.31
CA PHE A 219 9.18 -1.12 15.62
C PHE A 219 8.40 -2.41 15.83
N LYS A 220 8.54 -3.00 17.03
CA LYS A 220 7.68 -4.10 17.50
C LYS A 220 6.41 -3.62 18.21
N SER A 221 6.46 -2.46 18.87
CA SER A 221 5.34 -1.91 19.64
C SER A 221 4.28 -1.28 18.72
N TRP A 222 3.03 -1.70 18.86
CA TRP A 222 1.89 -1.13 18.14
C TRP A 222 1.70 0.37 18.38
N ARG A 223 2.02 0.87 19.59
CA ARG A 223 1.95 2.30 19.89
C ARG A 223 2.94 3.10 19.03
N ARG A 224 4.20 2.65 18.96
CA ARG A 224 5.23 3.32 18.14
C ARG A 224 4.90 3.25 16.65
N ARG A 225 4.35 2.13 16.20
CA ARG A 225 3.85 1.99 14.81
C ARG A 225 2.75 3.01 14.51
N ALA A 226 1.76 3.12 15.39
CA ALA A 226 0.67 4.07 15.24
C ALA A 226 1.19 5.52 15.21
N VAL A 227 2.15 5.87 16.07
CA VAL A 227 2.78 7.21 16.07
C VAL A 227 3.49 7.49 14.75
N VAL A 228 4.31 6.57 14.25
CA VAL A 228 5.01 6.74 12.96
C VAL A 228 4.03 6.92 11.81
N VAL A 229 2.98 6.09 11.74
CA VAL A 229 1.94 6.19 10.70
C VAL A 229 1.17 7.51 10.81
N ALA A 230 0.85 7.96 12.03
CA ALA A 230 0.23 9.26 12.25
C ALA A 230 1.13 10.41 11.78
N LEU A 231 2.43 10.36 12.09
CA LEU A 231 3.40 11.34 11.61
C LEU A 231 3.55 11.31 10.08
N ALA A 232 3.51 10.13 9.47
CA ALA A 232 3.55 9.95 8.01
C ALA A 232 2.34 10.57 7.28
N VAL A 233 1.25 10.86 8.00
CA VAL A 233 0.07 11.58 7.52
C VAL A 233 0.16 13.07 7.85
N ILE A 234 0.45 13.41 9.11
CA ILE A 234 0.38 14.79 9.61
C ILE A 234 1.51 15.66 9.03
N VAL A 235 2.75 15.15 9.04
CA VAL A 235 3.93 15.95 8.65
C VAL A 235 3.84 16.43 7.20
N PRO A 236 3.53 15.60 6.19
CA PRO A 236 3.40 16.06 4.80
C PRO A 236 2.28 17.08 4.59
N ILE A 237 1.15 16.94 5.30
CA ILE A 237 0.02 17.88 5.20
C ILE A 237 0.44 19.26 5.69
N ILE A 238 1.06 19.34 6.87
CA ILE A 238 1.55 20.60 7.43
C ILE A 238 2.69 21.18 6.59
N ALA A 239 3.64 20.35 6.17
CA ALA A 239 4.74 20.78 5.31
C ALA A 239 4.24 21.34 3.97
N ASN A 240 3.19 20.74 3.38
CA ASN A 240 2.56 21.27 2.17
C ASN A 240 1.88 22.62 2.41
N GLY A 241 1.16 22.78 3.54
CA GLY A 241 0.56 24.06 3.94
C GLY A 241 1.62 25.17 4.07
N LEU A 242 2.72 24.89 4.79
CA LEU A 242 3.84 25.81 4.93
C LEU A 242 4.47 26.19 3.59
N ARG A 243 4.67 25.21 2.71
CA ARG A 243 5.20 25.44 1.36
C ARG A 243 4.28 26.36 0.55
N ALA A 244 2.98 26.06 0.51
CA ALA A 244 2.02 26.84 -0.26
C ALA A 244 1.88 28.27 0.28
N PHE A 245 1.82 28.42 1.60
CA PHE A 245 1.87 29.72 2.26
C PHE A 245 3.13 30.51 1.90
N GLY A 246 4.30 29.87 1.97
CA GLY A 246 5.57 30.52 1.63
C GLY A 246 5.62 31.05 0.19
N ILE A 247 5.04 30.32 -0.78
CA ILE A 247 4.96 30.78 -2.18
C ILE A 247 4.11 32.05 -2.28
N VAL A 248 2.92 32.07 -1.66
CA VAL A 248 2.03 33.24 -1.70
C VAL A 248 2.64 34.44 -0.97
N TYR A 249 3.27 34.19 0.17
CA TYR A 249 3.92 35.25 0.94
C TYR A 249 5.11 35.86 0.21
N ILE A 250 5.96 35.05 -0.43
CA ILE A 250 7.08 35.55 -1.24
C ILE A 250 6.57 36.34 -2.45
N ALA A 251 5.51 35.88 -3.12
CA ALA A 251 4.89 36.63 -4.21
C ALA A 251 4.40 38.00 -3.73
N TYR A 252 3.70 38.05 -2.60
CA TYR A 252 3.26 39.31 -1.99
C TYR A 252 4.42 40.26 -1.69
N LEU A 253 5.54 39.76 -1.18
CA LEU A 253 6.72 40.60 -0.92
C LEU A 253 7.37 41.12 -2.21
N THR A 254 7.39 40.29 -3.27
CA THR A 254 8.07 40.63 -4.53
C THR A 254 7.28 41.62 -5.38
N ASP A 255 5.94 41.52 -5.40
CA ASP A 255 5.09 42.43 -6.18
C ASP A 255 4.90 43.80 -5.51
N ASN A 256 5.28 43.95 -4.24
CA ASN A 256 5.21 45.20 -3.48
C ASN A 256 6.57 45.94 -3.39
N GLU A 257 7.61 45.45 -4.08
CA GLU A 257 8.88 46.16 -4.34
C GLU A 257 8.87 46.77 -5.76
#